data_AF-A0A970HA24-F1
#
_entry.id   AF-A0A970HA24-F1
#
_cell.length_a   1.000
_cell.length_b   1.000
_cell.length_c   1.000
_cell.angle_alpha   90.00
_cell.angle_beta   90.00
_cell.angle_gamma   90.00
#
_symmetry.space_group_name_H-M   'P 1'
#
loop_
_entity.id
_entity.type
_entity.pdbx_description
1 polymer ?
#
loop_
_entity_poly.entity_id
_entity_poly.type
_entity_poly.pdbx_seq_one_letter_code
_entity_poly.pdbx_strand_id
1 'polypeptide(L)'
;MRRPLSLSLLLFVLVSPNGAAAAGDAPTIGAVHGNLLDSLARLRAATGGLPPATRTAVARLEVSAGAVVAEIETRLAGQFERRPDRLDATERQLVADAVVLAERIEAATASLASLSGADARQLVGDADILAYDAVHALPCHAQRPRLVYVTPEELALNGKPAEVRIRGNYLAFGAEPEIRVEWQPALLLARGANELHLRLPQALFRNLEAPRPVTVRFRPTAMARTCYLWGLLPWSSLVAAEQELTATVVLRPGDGESTRERAGL
;
A
#
# COMPACT_ATOMS: atom_id res chain seq x y z
N MET A 1 8.99 -65.14 -6.92
CA MET A 1 8.52 -64.31 -8.05
C MET A 1 8.64 -62.85 -7.67
N ARG A 2 9.54 -62.12 -8.33
CA ARG A 2 9.92 -60.73 -8.01
C ARG A 2 8.92 -59.77 -8.67
N ARG A 3 8.30 -58.89 -7.89
CA ARG A 3 7.54 -57.74 -8.39
C ARG A 3 8.43 -56.49 -8.29
N PRO A 4 8.57 -55.67 -9.35
CA PRO A 4 9.23 -54.38 -9.23
C PRO A 4 8.30 -53.38 -8.54
N LEU A 5 8.85 -52.65 -7.57
CA LEU A 5 8.26 -51.44 -7.00
C LEU A 5 8.34 -50.34 -8.07
N SER A 6 7.19 -49.96 -8.63
CA SER A 6 7.05 -48.76 -9.45
C SER A 6 7.18 -47.54 -8.55
N LEU A 7 8.35 -46.91 -8.58
CA LEU A 7 8.60 -45.60 -7.98
C LEU A 7 7.94 -44.55 -8.88
N SER A 8 6.70 -44.16 -8.57
CA SER A 8 6.03 -43.03 -9.24
C SER A 8 6.71 -41.73 -8.79
N LEU A 9 7.68 -41.31 -9.58
CA LEU A 9 8.30 -39.98 -9.50
C LEU A 9 7.25 -38.95 -9.93
N LEU A 10 6.55 -38.35 -8.95
CA LEU A 10 5.69 -37.19 -9.17
C LEU A 10 6.60 -36.00 -9.51
N LEU A 11 6.77 -35.78 -10.80
CA LEU A 11 7.41 -34.60 -11.37
C LEU A 11 6.50 -33.39 -11.08
N PHE A 12 6.81 -32.64 -10.02
CA PHE A 12 6.26 -31.29 -9.85
C PHE A 12 6.81 -30.42 -10.98
N VAL A 13 5.99 -30.20 -12.00
CA VAL A 13 6.21 -29.15 -12.99
C VAL A 13 6.03 -27.82 -12.25
N LEU A 14 7.13 -27.26 -11.75
CA LEU A 14 7.26 -25.85 -11.44
C LEU A 14 7.07 -25.09 -12.75
N VAL A 15 5.84 -24.67 -13.03
CA VAL A 15 5.58 -23.64 -14.04
C VAL A 15 6.10 -22.33 -13.46
N SER A 16 7.39 -22.06 -13.64
CA SER A 16 7.91 -20.71 -13.55
C SER A 16 7.23 -19.88 -14.64
N PRO A 17 6.57 -18.74 -14.33
CA PRO A 17 6.14 -17.81 -15.35
C PRO A 17 7.35 -16.97 -15.78
N ASN A 18 8.44 -17.62 -16.18
CA ASN A 18 9.52 -16.96 -16.90
C ASN A 18 9.38 -17.40 -18.35
N GLY A 19 8.40 -16.78 -19.02
CA GLY A 19 8.55 -16.56 -20.45
C GLY A 19 9.88 -15.84 -20.60
N ALA A 20 10.87 -16.54 -21.16
CA ALA A 20 12.14 -15.96 -21.51
C ALA A 20 11.86 -14.84 -22.51
N ALA A 21 11.76 -13.61 -22.00
CA ALA A 21 12.01 -12.45 -22.82
C ALA A 21 13.38 -12.69 -23.44
N ALA A 22 13.45 -12.62 -24.77
CA ALA A 22 14.71 -12.56 -25.48
C ALA A 22 15.64 -11.59 -24.74
N ALA A 23 16.95 -11.87 -24.74
CA ALA A 23 17.98 -10.98 -24.22
C ALA A 23 18.06 -9.69 -25.07
N GLY A 24 16.98 -8.91 -25.06
CA GLY A 24 16.99 -7.48 -25.32
C GLY A 24 17.61 -6.85 -24.08
N ASP A 25 18.56 -5.96 -24.31
CA ASP A 25 19.38 -5.35 -23.29
C ASP A 25 18.55 -4.91 -22.08
N ALA A 26 18.81 -5.51 -20.91
CA ALA A 26 18.22 -5.06 -19.66
C ALA A 26 18.46 -3.54 -19.53
N PRO A 27 17.43 -2.76 -19.16
CA PRO A 27 17.53 -1.30 -19.14
C PRO A 27 18.66 -0.87 -18.21
N THR A 28 19.39 0.17 -18.61
CA THR A 28 20.38 0.81 -17.74
C THR A 28 19.70 1.45 -16.54
N ILE A 29 20.44 1.69 -15.46
CA ILE A 29 19.92 2.38 -14.27
C ILE A 29 19.39 3.77 -14.65
N GLY A 30 20.07 4.47 -15.56
CA GLY A 30 19.63 5.75 -16.11
C GLY A 30 18.30 5.65 -16.87
N ALA A 31 18.07 4.58 -17.63
CA ALA A 31 16.79 4.35 -18.31
C ALA A 31 15.65 4.11 -17.31
N VAL A 32 15.90 3.36 -16.22
CA VAL A 32 14.92 3.15 -15.15
C VAL A 32 14.58 4.46 -14.44
N HIS A 33 15.60 5.24 -14.07
CA HIS A 33 15.43 6.55 -13.43
C HIS A 33 14.65 7.53 -14.33
N GLY A 34 15.02 7.62 -15.61
CA GLY A 34 14.31 8.43 -16.59
C GLY A 34 12.85 8.01 -16.78
N ASN A 35 12.58 6.71 -16.88
CA ASN A 35 11.20 6.21 -17.00
C ASN A 35 10.34 6.54 -15.77
N LEU A 36 10.90 6.46 -14.56
CA LEU A 36 10.19 6.84 -13.34
C LEU A 36 9.87 8.34 -13.33
N LEU A 37 10.83 9.19 -13.71
CA LEU A 37 10.62 10.64 -13.84
C LEU A 37 9.53 10.98 -14.87
N ASP A 38 9.57 10.35 -16.04
CA ASP A 38 8.58 10.53 -17.09
C ASP A 38 7.18 10.09 -16.63
N SER A 39 7.10 8.96 -15.93
CA SER A 39 5.83 8.46 -15.38
C SER A 39 5.25 9.42 -14.35
N LEU A 40 6.09 10.00 -13.48
CA LEU A 40 5.66 11.03 -12.52
C LEU A 40 5.21 12.32 -13.22
N ALA A 41 5.87 12.72 -14.30
CA ALA A 41 5.46 13.88 -15.09
C ALA A 41 4.08 13.66 -15.74
N ARG A 42 3.82 12.46 -16.28
CA ARG A 42 2.52 12.09 -16.83
C ARG A 42 1.42 12.05 -15.77
N LEU A 43 1.71 11.48 -14.60
CA LEU A 43 0.78 11.49 -13.45
C LEU A 43 0.38 12.92 -13.05
N ARG A 44 1.37 13.83 -12.93
CA ARG A 44 1.15 15.25 -12.62
C ARG A 44 0.24 15.92 -13.65
N ALA A 45 0.50 15.68 -14.93
CA ALA A 45 -0.32 16.24 -16.00
C ALA A 45 -1.78 15.75 -15.95
N ALA A 46 -2.01 14.52 -15.48
CA ALA A 46 -3.35 13.93 -15.34
C ALA A 46 -4.14 14.44 -14.12
N THR A 47 -3.60 15.38 -13.32
CA THR A 47 -4.28 15.87 -12.11
C THR A 47 -5.39 16.90 -12.35
N GLY A 48 -5.47 17.45 -13.56
CA GLY A 48 -6.47 18.48 -13.93
C GLY A 48 -7.90 17.96 -13.84
N GLY A 49 -8.76 18.66 -13.08
CA GLY A 49 -10.19 18.30 -12.95
C GLY A 49 -10.49 17.16 -11.96
N LEU A 50 -9.48 16.59 -11.30
CA LEU A 50 -9.70 15.54 -10.30
C LEU A 50 -10.36 16.07 -9.01
N PRO A 51 -11.21 15.27 -8.34
CA PRO A 51 -11.75 15.60 -7.02
C PRO A 51 -10.64 15.87 -5.98
N PRO A 52 -10.87 16.72 -4.96
CA PRO A 52 -9.88 17.05 -3.94
C PRO A 52 -9.22 15.83 -3.29
N ALA A 53 -9.99 14.80 -2.92
CA ALA A 53 -9.47 13.58 -2.31
C ALA A 53 -8.47 12.83 -3.21
N THR A 54 -8.77 12.74 -4.51
CA THR A 54 -7.88 12.10 -5.50
C THR A 54 -6.61 12.92 -5.69
N ARG A 55 -6.72 14.25 -5.76
CA ARG A 55 -5.53 15.13 -5.85
C ARG A 55 -4.63 15.01 -4.64
N THR A 56 -5.18 14.90 -3.43
CA THR A 56 -4.40 14.65 -2.22
C THR A 56 -3.67 13.30 -2.27
N ALA A 57 -4.33 12.25 -2.78
CA ALA A 57 -3.69 10.94 -2.96
C ALA A 57 -2.53 11.01 -3.98
N VAL A 58 -2.73 11.69 -5.11
CA VAL A 58 -1.68 11.88 -6.12
C VAL A 58 -0.50 12.69 -5.57
N ALA A 59 -0.77 13.81 -4.87
CA ALA A 59 0.29 14.61 -4.26
C ALA A 59 1.12 13.81 -3.23
N ARG A 60 0.48 12.91 -2.48
CA ARG A 60 1.17 12.01 -1.55
C ARG A 60 2.08 11.02 -2.31
N LEU A 61 1.56 10.38 -3.35
CA LEU A 61 2.34 9.49 -4.22
C LEU A 61 3.54 10.23 -4.82
N GLU A 62 3.38 11.45 -5.30
CA GLU A 62 4.49 12.25 -5.84
C GLU A 62 5.60 12.48 -4.82
N VAL A 63 5.26 12.74 -3.56
CA VAL A 63 6.25 12.90 -2.49
C VAL A 63 6.99 11.57 -2.24
N SER A 64 6.26 10.47 -2.10
CA SER A 64 6.88 9.15 -1.84
C SER A 64 7.71 8.64 -3.01
N ALA A 65 7.23 8.80 -4.25
CA ALA A 65 7.98 8.44 -5.44
C ALA A 65 9.18 9.38 -5.70
N GLY A 66 9.05 10.67 -5.37
CA GLY A 66 10.17 11.61 -5.39
C GLY A 66 11.29 11.22 -4.42
N ALA A 67 10.95 10.63 -3.28
CA ALA A 67 11.94 10.07 -2.36
C ALA A 67 12.67 8.85 -2.97
N VAL A 68 11.97 7.98 -3.72
CA VAL A 68 12.62 6.88 -4.46
C VAL A 68 13.62 7.41 -5.49
N VAL A 69 13.22 8.43 -6.25
CA VAL A 69 14.12 9.11 -7.22
C VAL A 69 15.35 9.67 -6.51
N ALA A 70 15.17 10.35 -5.37
CA ALA A 70 16.27 10.92 -4.60
C ALA A 70 17.23 9.85 -4.06
N GLU A 71 16.72 8.69 -3.61
CA GLU A 71 17.55 7.56 -3.18
C GLU A 71 18.37 6.97 -4.34
N ILE A 72 17.78 6.85 -5.54
CA ILE A 72 18.49 6.42 -6.74
C ILE A 72 19.60 7.41 -7.10
N GLU A 73 19.33 8.72 -7.09
CA GLU A 73 20.34 9.73 -7.38
C GLU A 73 21.46 9.72 -6.34
N THR A 74 21.11 9.63 -5.06
CA THR A 74 22.10 9.64 -3.97
C THR A 74 23.02 8.42 -4.00
N ARG A 75 22.46 7.23 -4.25
CA ARG A 75 23.22 5.97 -4.20
C ARG A 75 23.87 5.61 -5.54
N LEU A 76 23.24 5.98 -6.66
CA LEU A 76 23.55 5.43 -7.99
C LEU A 76 23.91 6.48 -9.05
N ALA A 77 24.00 7.79 -8.76
CA ALA A 77 24.30 8.82 -9.76
C ALA A 77 25.55 8.53 -10.63
N GLY A 78 26.61 7.96 -10.05
CA GLY A 78 27.82 7.59 -10.78
C GLY A 78 27.73 6.30 -11.60
N GLN A 79 26.56 5.64 -11.60
CA GLN A 79 26.36 4.29 -12.12
C GLN A 79 25.26 4.21 -13.16
N PHE A 80 24.71 5.34 -13.64
CA PHE A 80 23.53 5.34 -14.53
C PHE A 80 23.72 4.58 -15.85
N GLU A 81 24.94 4.53 -16.38
CA GLU A 81 25.27 3.74 -17.58
C GLU A 81 25.37 2.22 -17.31
N ARG A 82 25.40 1.81 -16.05
CA ARG A 82 25.53 0.41 -15.66
C ARG A 82 24.19 -0.30 -15.69
N ARG A 83 24.27 -1.63 -15.80
CA ARG A 83 23.13 -2.53 -15.67
C ARG A 83 22.89 -2.91 -14.19
N PRO A 84 21.63 -3.18 -13.79
CA PRO A 84 21.30 -3.46 -12.39
C PRO A 84 21.88 -4.76 -11.82
N ASP A 85 22.29 -5.71 -12.67
CA ASP A 85 22.93 -6.97 -12.25
C ASP A 85 24.27 -6.74 -11.54
N ARG A 86 24.93 -5.62 -11.83
CA ARG A 86 26.23 -5.22 -11.25
C ARG A 86 26.14 -4.50 -9.91
N LEU A 87 24.93 -4.24 -9.43
CA LEU A 87 24.68 -3.58 -8.14
C LEU A 87 24.70 -4.58 -6.98
N ASP A 88 24.82 -4.07 -5.75
CA ASP A 88 24.58 -4.90 -4.57
C ASP A 88 23.09 -5.28 -4.44
N ALA A 89 22.75 -6.17 -3.49
CA ALA A 89 21.38 -6.66 -3.35
C ALA A 89 20.37 -5.56 -2.98
N THR A 90 20.78 -4.57 -2.18
CA THR A 90 19.91 -3.48 -1.72
C THR A 90 19.66 -2.50 -2.86
N GLU A 91 20.73 -2.10 -3.55
CA GLU A 91 20.67 -1.22 -4.72
C GLU A 91 19.88 -1.86 -5.87
N ARG A 92 20.08 -3.16 -6.12
CA ARG A 92 19.31 -3.90 -7.12
C ARG A 92 17.83 -3.95 -6.77
N GLN A 93 17.48 -4.14 -5.50
CA GLN A 93 16.11 -4.11 -5.05
C GLN A 93 15.48 -2.73 -5.26
N LEU A 94 16.20 -1.64 -4.92
CA LEU A 94 15.74 -0.28 -5.15
C LEU A 94 15.43 -0.02 -6.64
N VAL A 95 16.30 -0.48 -7.54
CA VAL A 95 16.07 -0.35 -9.00
C VAL A 95 14.89 -1.21 -9.46
N ALA A 96 14.75 -2.44 -8.95
CA ALA A 96 13.61 -3.30 -9.26
C ALA A 96 12.28 -2.68 -8.79
N ASP A 97 12.25 -2.14 -7.57
CA ASP A 97 11.08 -1.44 -7.02
C ASP A 97 10.74 -0.20 -7.83
N ALA A 98 11.74 0.54 -8.34
CA ALA A 98 11.53 1.69 -9.21
C ALA A 98 10.90 1.32 -10.56
N VAL A 99 11.28 0.17 -11.15
CA VAL A 99 10.64 -0.35 -12.37
C VAL A 99 9.17 -0.65 -12.11
N VAL A 100 8.88 -1.41 -11.05
CA VAL A 100 7.49 -1.75 -10.70
C VAL A 100 6.68 -0.49 -10.35
N LEU A 101 7.30 0.48 -9.67
CA LEU A 101 6.66 1.75 -9.32
C LEU A 101 6.27 2.55 -10.57
N ALA A 102 7.15 2.64 -11.57
CA ALA A 102 6.83 3.31 -12.83
C ALA A 102 5.61 2.66 -13.51
N GLU A 103 5.57 1.32 -13.59
CA GLU A 103 4.42 0.58 -14.15
C GLU A 103 3.12 0.85 -13.38
N ARG A 104 3.18 0.91 -12.04
CA ARG A 104 2.01 1.20 -11.19
C ARG A 104 1.53 2.64 -11.35
N ILE A 105 2.44 3.60 -11.49
CA ILE A 105 2.11 5.00 -11.76
C ILE A 105 1.43 5.14 -13.12
N GLU A 106 1.90 4.44 -14.15
CA GLU A 106 1.25 4.45 -15.47
C GLU A 106 -0.16 3.84 -15.41
N ALA A 107 -0.32 2.71 -14.73
CA ALA A 107 -1.64 2.08 -14.55
C ALA A 107 -2.62 3.01 -13.79
N ALA A 108 -2.14 3.67 -12.73
CA ALA A 108 -2.92 4.66 -11.98
C ALA A 108 -3.28 5.87 -12.87
N THR A 109 -2.32 6.39 -13.65
CA THR A 109 -2.52 7.51 -14.59
C THR A 109 -3.58 7.18 -15.64
N ALA A 110 -3.52 5.99 -16.23
CA ALA A 110 -4.53 5.52 -17.18
C ALA A 110 -5.93 5.42 -16.52
N SER A 111 -6.01 4.93 -15.28
CA SER A 111 -7.27 4.84 -14.55
C SER A 111 -7.86 6.21 -14.22
N LEU A 112 -7.03 7.21 -13.90
CA LEU A 112 -7.49 8.59 -13.67
C LEU A 112 -8.19 9.18 -14.90
N ALA A 113 -7.74 8.83 -16.12
CA ALA A 113 -8.39 9.26 -17.36
C ALA A 113 -9.75 8.59 -17.62
N SER A 114 -9.98 7.40 -17.06
CA SER A 114 -11.22 6.61 -17.27
C SER A 114 -12.40 6.97 -16.36
N LEU A 115 -12.26 8.00 -15.51
CA LEU A 115 -13.29 8.59 -14.64
C LEU A 115 -13.90 7.69 -13.54
N SER A 116 -13.46 6.45 -13.32
CA SER A 116 -13.82 5.70 -12.10
C SER A 116 -12.99 6.16 -10.89
N GLY A 117 -13.42 7.25 -10.26
CA GLY A 117 -12.66 7.95 -9.21
C GLY A 117 -12.34 7.14 -7.94
N ALA A 118 -13.00 6.00 -7.69
CA ALA A 118 -12.70 5.11 -6.56
C ALA A 118 -11.56 4.13 -6.91
N ASP A 119 -11.62 3.46 -8.06
CA ASP A 119 -10.58 2.52 -8.51
C ASP A 119 -9.26 3.24 -8.75
N ALA A 120 -9.32 4.43 -9.37
CA ALA A 120 -8.13 5.24 -9.61
C ALA A 120 -7.44 5.66 -8.30
N ARG A 121 -8.21 5.98 -7.26
CA ARG A 121 -7.66 6.31 -5.93
C ARG A 121 -7.02 5.11 -5.25
N GLN A 122 -7.59 3.91 -5.39
CA GLN A 122 -6.99 2.69 -4.86
C GLN A 122 -5.66 2.38 -5.57
N LEU A 123 -5.60 2.52 -6.90
CA LEU A 123 -4.37 2.33 -7.68
C LEU A 123 -3.28 3.35 -7.31
N VAL A 124 -3.65 4.63 -7.16
CA VAL A 124 -2.73 5.68 -6.66
C VAL A 124 -2.25 5.33 -5.25
N GLY A 125 -3.15 4.88 -4.38
CA GLY A 125 -2.82 4.48 -3.01
C GLY A 125 -1.88 3.26 -2.95
N ASP A 126 -2.08 2.27 -3.82
CA ASP A 126 -1.21 1.09 -3.89
C ASP A 126 0.18 1.44 -4.41
N ALA A 127 0.28 2.34 -5.40
CA ALA A 127 1.56 2.88 -5.85
C ALA A 127 2.26 3.68 -4.74
N ASP A 128 1.51 4.46 -3.94
CA ASP A 128 2.06 5.23 -2.79
C ASP A 128 2.60 4.29 -1.70
N ILE A 129 1.89 3.19 -1.42
CA ILE A 129 2.36 2.15 -0.48
C ILE A 129 3.69 1.57 -0.99
N LEU A 130 3.77 1.18 -2.26
CA LEU A 130 4.99 0.63 -2.85
C LEU A 130 6.16 1.62 -2.80
N ALA A 131 5.95 2.88 -3.19
CA ALA A 131 6.99 3.91 -3.18
C ALA A 131 7.53 4.17 -1.77
N TYR A 132 6.64 4.20 -0.78
CA TYR A 132 7.03 4.39 0.61
C TYR A 132 7.81 3.19 1.16
N ASP A 133 7.39 1.97 0.83
CA ASP A 133 8.10 0.75 1.21
C ASP A 133 9.49 0.69 0.58
N ALA A 134 9.64 1.03 -0.70
CA ALA A 134 10.92 1.02 -1.42
C ALA A 134 12.00 1.86 -0.72
N VAL A 135 11.64 2.99 -0.12
CA VAL A 135 12.58 3.85 0.65
C VAL A 135 12.74 3.36 2.08
N HIS A 136 11.65 3.07 2.79
CA HIS A 136 11.70 2.79 4.23
C HIS A 136 12.10 1.33 4.55
N ALA A 137 12.20 0.47 3.53
CA ALA A 137 12.82 -0.84 3.62
C ALA A 137 14.35 -0.77 3.55
N LEU A 138 14.92 0.34 3.07
CA LEU A 138 16.37 0.51 3.00
C LEU A 138 17.01 0.52 4.39
N PRO A 139 18.27 0.05 4.53
CA PRO A 139 18.99 0.10 5.80
C PRO A 139 19.02 1.50 6.39
N CYS A 140 18.85 1.58 7.72
CA CYS A 140 18.89 2.82 8.50
C CYS A 140 17.73 3.81 8.28
N HIS A 141 16.71 3.46 7.49
CA HIS A 141 15.47 4.22 7.44
C HIS A 141 14.50 3.78 8.53
N ALA A 142 13.83 4.75 9.15
CA ALA A 142 12.86 4.52 10.20
C ALA A 142 11.53 4.07 9.61
N GLN A 143 11.13 2.81 9.82
CA GLN A 143 9.84 2.29 9.36
C GLN A 143 8.69 2.90 10.16
N ARG A 144 8.02 3.92 9.61
CA ARG A 144 6.89 4.58 10.28
C ARG A 144 5.57 4.06 9.73
N PRO A 145 4.65 3.58 10.59
CA PRO A 145 3.31 3.21 10.15
C PRO A 145 2.57 4.38 9.51
N ARG A 146 1.82 4.10 8.45
CA ARG A 146 1.00 5.09 7.73
C ARG A 146 -0.28 4.44 7.22
N LEU A 147 -1.42 5.11 7.41
CA LEU A 147 -2.68 4.74 6.75
C LEU A 147 -2.79 5.49 5.43
N VAL A 148 -3.18 4.81 4.36
CA VAL A 148 -3.26 5.40 3.02
C VAL A 148 -4.70 5.56 2.57
N TYR A 149 -5.49 4.49 2.55
CA TYR A 149 -6.91 4.52 2.18
C TYR A 149 -7.72 3.39 2.86
N VAL A 150 -9.05 3.50 2.78
CA VAL A 150 -10.01 2.53 3.34
C VAL A 150 -10.88 1.97 2.22
N THR A 151 -11.26 0.69 2.33
CA THR A 151 -12.15 0.02 1.38
C THR A 151 -13.20 -0.82 2.12
N PRO A 152 -14.50 -0.66 1.81
CA PRO A 152 -15.04 0.41 0.97
C PRO A 152 -14.94 1.77 1.68
N GLU A 153 -14.89 2.86 0.91
CA GLU A 153 -14.93 4.22 1.46
C GLU A 153 -16.32 4.57 2.00
N GLU A 154 -17.36 4.00 1.39
CA GLU A 154 -18.74 4.08 1.82
C GLU A 154 -19.26 2.68 2.12
N LEU A 155 -19.72 2.46 3.35
CA LEU A 155 -20.23 1.18 3.81
C LEU A 155 -21.75 1.25 3.98
N ALA A 156 -22.48 0.59 3.08
CA ALA A 156 -23.92 0.42 3.18
C ALA A 156 -24.28 -0.69 4.19
N LEU A 157 -25.17 -0.37 5.13
CA LEU A 157 -25.57 -1.28 6.21
C LEU A 157 -26.71 -2.22 5.76
N ASN A 158 -26.39 -3.16 4.87
CA ASN A 158 -27.37 -4.07 4.26
C ASN A 158 -27.47 -5.43 4.98
N GLY A 159 -27.47 -5.43 6.32
CA GLY A 159 -27.56 -6.65 7.14
C GLY A 159 -26.32 -7.58 7.12
N LYS A 160 -25.28 -7.24 6.36
CA LYS A 160 -23.97 -7.92 6.37
C LYS A 160 -23.09 -7.39 7.51
N PRO A 161 -22.10 -8.17 7.99
CA PRO A 161 -21.09 -7.66 8.91
C PRO A 161 -20.44 -6.39 8.37
N ALA A 162 -20.44 -5.33 9.17
CA ALA A 162 -19.86 -4.05 8.80
C ALA A 162 -18.32 -4.14 8.88
N GLU A 163 -17.71 -4.49 7.76
CA GLU A 163 -16.28 -4.74 7.66
C GLU A 163 -15.60 -3.77 6.71
N VAL A 164 -14.39 -3.35 7.07
CA VAL A 164 -13.55 -2.46 6.27
C VAL A 164 -12.12 -2.99 6.22
N ARG A 165 -11.44 -2.71 5.11
CA ARG A 165 -10.02 -2.96 4.91
C ARG A 165 -9.31 -1.62 4.88
N ILE A 166 -8.29 -1.44 5.70
CA ILE A 166 -7.45 -0.24 5.72
C ILE A 166 -6.09 -0.62 5.16
N ARG A 167 -5.70 0.08 4.09
CA ARG A 167 -4.43 -0.13 3.39
C ARG A 167 -3.42 0.91 3.81
N GLY A 168 -2.16 0.51 3.92
CA GLY A 168 -1.11 1.38 4.42
C GLY A 168 0.26 0.72 4.43
N ASN A 169 1.18 1.28 5.20
CA ASN A 169 2.55 0.80 5.34
C ASN A 169 2.83 0.42 6.80
N TYR A 170 3.59 -0.65 7.02
CA TYR A 170 4.10 -1.07 8.34
C TYR A 170 2.99 -1.22 9.42
N LEU A 171 1.80 -1.67 9.03
CA LEU A 171 0.65 -1.86 9.93
C LEU A 171 0.82 -3.06 10.87
N ALA A 172 1.65 -4.03 10.47
CA ALA A 172 2.08 -5.14 11.31
C ALA A 172 3.31 -4.82 12.20
N PHE A 173 3.76 -3.58 12.24
CA PHE A 173 4.95 -3.21 13.01
C PHE A 173 4.67 -3.25 14.52
N GLY A 174 5.55 -3.92 15.28
CA GLY A 174 5.44 -4.03 16.74
C GLY A 174 4.27 -4.90 17.23
N ALA A 175 3.90 -4.70 18.49
CA ALA A 175 2.77 -5.36 19.14
C ALA A 175 1.44 -5.03 18.45
N GLU A 176 0.37 -5.73 18.85
CA GLU A 176 -0.96 -5.46 18.31
C GLU A 176 -1.40 -4.02 18.66
N PRO A 177 -1.78 -3.21 17.67
CA PRO A 177 -2.11 -1.82 17.88
C PRO A 177 -3.50 -1.68 18.50
N GLU A 178 -3.70 -0.60 19.23
CA GLU A 178 -5.05 -0.24 19.65
C GLU A 178 -5.82 0.39 18.47
N ILE A 179 -6.98 -0.19 18.14
CA ILE A 179 -7.84 0.30 17.07
C ILE A 179 -9.20 0.67 17.63
N ARG A 180 -9.58 1.94 17.47
CA ARG A 180 -10.86 2.47 17.89
C ARG A 180 -11.61 3.04 16.68
N VAL A 181 -12.92 2.87 16.65
CA VAL A 181 -13.80 3.58 15.72
C VAL A 181 -14.61 4.55 16.56
N GLU A 182 -14.43 5.83 16.28
CA GLU A 182 -14.75 6.90 17.21
C GLU A 182 -14.07 6.70 18.56
N TRP A 183 -14.83 6.25 19.55
CA TRP A 183 -14.38 6.01 20.93
C TRP A 183 -14.59 4.56 21.36
N GLN A 184 -14.98 3.68 20.44
CA GLN A 184 -15.29 2.27 20.72
C GLN A 184 -14.22 1.36 20.12
N PRO A 185 -13.82 0.28 20.81
CA PRO A 185 -12.85 -0.67 20.26
C PRO A 185 -13.39 -1.38 19.02
N ALA A 186 -12.62 -1.38 17.94
CA ALA A 186 -12.92 -2.16 16.74
C ALA A 186 -12.44 -3.61 16.92
N LEU A 187 -13.11 -4.57 16.27
CA LEU A 187 -12.60 -5.94 16.23
C LEU A 187 -11.63 -6.09 15.05
N LEU A 188 -10.37 -6.41 15.34
CA LEU A 188 -9.36 -6.73 14.34
C LEU A 188 -9.56 -8.19 13.87
N LEU A 189 -9.91 -8.35 12.59
CA LEU A 189 -10.15 -9.66 11.97
C LEU A 189 -8.87 -10.23 11.34
N ALA A 190 -8.07 -9.37 10.71
CA ALA A 190 -6.77 -9.74 10.16
C ALA A 190 -5.80 -8.56 10.17
N ARG A 191 -4.51 -8.87 10.33
CA ARG A 191 -3.41 -7.90 10.35
C ARG A 191 -2.27 -8.39 9.47
N GLY A 192 -1.87 -7.55 8.52
CA GLY A 192 -0.72 -7.75 7.66
C GLY A 192 0.18 -6.52 7.63
N ALA A 193 1.31 -6.62 6.94
CA ALA A 193 2.26 -5.52 6.82
C ALA A 193 1.62 -4.26 6.21
N ASN A 194 0.77 -4.44 5.19
CA ASN A 194 0.18 -3.34 4.43
C ASN A 194 -1.35 -3.30 4.48
N GLU A 195 -1.98 -4.12 5.34
CA GLU A 195 -3.43 -4.18 5.44
C GLU A 195 -3.92 -4.52 6.85
N LEU A 196 -5.00 -3.87 7.26
CA LEU A 196 -5.81 -4.22 8.43
C LEU A 196 -7.22 -4.54 7.96
N HIS A 197 -7.80 -5.65 8.42
CA HIS A 197 -9.20 -5.98 8.21
C HIS A 197 -9.93 -5.85 9.53
N LEU A 198 -10.92 -4.96 9.58
CA LEU A 198 -11.62 -4.58 10.80
C LEU A 198 -13.11 -4.85 10.66
N ARG A 199 -13.73 -5.25 11.75
CA ARG A 199 -15.17 -5.18 11.94
C ARG A 199 -15.51 -3.99 12.81
N LEU A 200 -16.34 -3.10 12.27
CA LEU A 200 -16.77 -1.88 12.92
C LEU A 200 -17.78 -2.19 14.05
N PRO A 201 -17.75 -1.45 15.17
CA PRO A 201 -18.66 -1.68 16.32
C PRO A 201 -20.14 -1.53 15.96
N GLN A 202 -20.96 -2.50 16.37
CA GLN A 202 -22.40 -2.51 16.06
C GLN A 202 -23.17 -1.30 16.59
N ALA A 203 -22.71 -0.71 17.69
CA ALA A 203 -23.37 0.45 18.28
C ALA A 203 -23.32 1.69 17.36
N LEU A 204 -22.42 1.74 16.37
CA LEU A 204 -22.36 2.82 15.39
C LEU A 204 -23.52 2.79 14.39
N PHE A 205 -24.20 1.66 14.25
CA PHE A 205 -25.24 1.46 13.24
C PHE A 205 -26.65 1.73 13.75
N ARG A 206 -26.82 1.84 15.08
CA ARG A 206 -28.13 2.10 15.68
C ARG A 206 -28.65 3.47 15.22
N ASN A 207 -29.86 3.47 14.66
CA ASN A 207 -30.57 4.69 14.23
C ASN A 207 -29.79 5.53 13.21
N LEU A 208 -29.02 4.91 12.31
CA LEU A 208 -28.38 5.64 11.22
C LEU A 208 -29.41 6.02 10.16
N GLU A 209 -29.86 7.28 10.16
CA GLU A 209 -30.88 7.80 9.24
C GLU A 209 -30.29 8.50 8.01
N ALA A 210 -29.03 8.95 8.09
CA ALA A 210 -28.33 9.66 7.01
C ALA A 210 -26.85 9.21 6.93
N PRO A 211 -26.18 9.42 5.77
CA PRO A 211 -24.75 9.16 5.64
C PRO A 211 -23.95 9.88 6.73
N ARG A 212 -23.08 9.14 7.43
CA ARG A 212 -22.28 9.68 8.53
C ARG A 212 -20.82 9.25 8.40
N PRO A 213 -19.86 10.19 8.32
CA PRO A 213 -18.44 9.85 8.43
C PRO A 213 -18.13 9.35 9.83
N VAL A 214 -17.37 8.27 9.94
CA VAL A 214 -16.80 7.78 11.19
C VAL A 214 -15.29 7.66 11.06
N THR A 215 -14.59 8.02 12.12
CA THR A 215 -13.14 8.04 12.19
C THR A 215 -12.63 6.76 12.81
N VAL A 216 -11.83 6.01 12.06
CA VAL A 216 -11.00 4.93 12.59
C VAL A 216 -9.70 5.53 13.09
N ARG A 217 -9.40 5.33 14.36
CA ARG A 217 -8.17 5.72 15.05
C ARG A 217 -7.31 4.49 15.25
N PHE A 218 -6.06 4.58 14.83
CA PHE A 218 -5.05 3.54 14.92
C PHE A 218 -3.87 4.09 15.72
N ARG A 219 -3.53 3.43 16.82
CA ARG A 219 -2.36 3.78 17.63
C ARG A 219 -1.30 2.70 17.48
N PRO A 220 -0.25 2.95 16.68
CA PRO A 220 0.86 2.01 16.57
C PRO A 220 1.62 1.94 17.89
N THR A 221 2.06 0.75 18.26
CA THR A 221 3.00 0.57 19.37
C THR A 221 4.40 0.98 18.90
N ALA A 222 5.07 1.84 19.68
CA ALA A 222 6.45 2.24 19.38
C ALA A 222 7.39 1.02 19.39
N MET A 223 8.39 1.03 18.50
CA MET A 223 9.44 0.01 18.48
C MET A 223 10.79 0.68 18.25
N ALA A 224 11.77 0.39 19.10
CA ALA A 224 13.13 0.90 18.91
C ALA A 224 13.89 0.01 17.92
N ARG A 225 14.55 0.62 16.93
CA ARG A 225 15.46 -0.09 16.03
C ARG A 225 16.86 0.49 16.17
N THR A 226 17.80 -0.35 16.58
CA THR A 226 19.21 0.03 16.69
C THR A 226 19.87 -0.16 15.33
N CYS A 227 20.34 0.93 14.74
CA CYS A 227 21.21 0.87 13.57
C CYS A 227 22.66 0.96 14.03
N TYR A 228 23.58 0.35 13.31
CA TYR A 228 25.00 0.48 13.62
C TYR A 228 25.66 1.35 12.57
N LEU A 229 26.14 2.54 12.97
CA LEU A 229 26.99 3.34 12.11
C LEU A 229 28.32 2.59 11.98
N TRP A 230 28.70 2.22 10.76
CA TRP A 230 29.99 1.56 10.45
C TRP A 230 30.25 0.26 11.24
N GLY A 231 29.20 -0.45 11.68
CA GLY A 231 29.33 -1.70 12.44
C GLY A 231 29.93 -1.58 13.85
N LEU A 232 30.20 -0.37 14.34
CA LEU A 232 30.95 -0.16 15.59
C LEU A 232 30.21 0.69 16.64
N LEU A 233 29.28 1.56 16.23
CA LEU A 233 28.54 2.41 17.16
C LEU A 233 27.02 2.21 16.99
N PRO A 234 26.30 1.75 18.03
CA PRO A 234 24.85 1.68 17.98
C PRO A 234 24.27 3.10 17.95
N TRP A 235 23.75 3.49 16.80
CA TRP A 235 22.83 4.61 16.66
C TRP A 235 21.42 4.07 16.86
N SER A 236 20.85 4.30 18.04
CA SER A 236 19.42 4.04 18.24
C SER A 236 18.63 5.15 17.56
N SER A 237 18.06 4.86 16.40
CA SER A 237 16.93 5.66 15.92
C SER A 237 15.71 5.18 16.71
N LEU A 238 15.26 5.97 17.69
CA LEU A 238 13.91 5.85 18.20
C LEU A 238 12.97 6.01 17.01
N VAL A 239 12.39 4.89 16.54
CA VAL A 239 11.40 4.95 15.46
C VAL A 239 10.09 5.41 16.10
N ALA A 240 9.91 6.73 15.98
CA ALA A 240 8.71 7.54 16.16
C ALA A 240 7.63 6.98 17.10
N ALA A 241 7.54 7.63 18.25
CA ALA A 241 6.41 7.57 19.16
C ALA A 241 5.06 7.77 18.44
N GLU A 242 4.12 6.87 18.75
CA GLU A 242 2.75 7.14 19.25
C GLU A 242 1.86 8.17 18.53
N GLN A 243 2.14 8.53 17.28
CA GLN A 243 1.19 9.38 16.55
C GLN A 243 -0.03 8.55 16.17
N GLU A 244 -1.18 8.91 16.75
CA GLU A 244 -2.46 8.36 16.36
C GLU A 244 -2.70 8.66 14.87
N LEU A 245 -2.87 7.59 14.09
CA LEU A 245 -3.21 7.68 12.69
C LEU A 245 -4.72 7.57 12.54
N THR A 246 -5.28 8.32 11.60
CA THR A 246 -6.71 8.33 11.36
C THR A 246 -7.05 7.97 9.94
N ALA A 247 -8.18 7.31 9.78
CA ALA A 247 -8.82 7.07 8.50
C ALA A 247 -10.33 7.29 8.64
N THR A 248 -10.99 7.67 7.55
CA THR A 248 -12.42 7.94 7.56
C THR A 248 -13.14 6.93 6.68
N VAL A 249 -14.26 6.41 7.17
CA VAL A 249 -15.22 5.63 6.39
C VAL A 249 -16.59 6.28 6.54
N VAL A 250 -17.35 6.37 5.46
CA VAL A 250 -18.72 6.89 5.48
C VAL A 250 -19.68 5.73 5.67
N LEU A 251 -20.41 5.71 6.79
CA LEU A 251 -21.50 4.77 6.99
C LEU A 251 -22.73 5.29 6.25
N ARG A 252 -23.40 4.45 5.47
CA ARG A 252 -24.67 4.77 4.83
C ARG A 252 -25.77 3.89 5.40
N PRO A 253 -26.98 4.43 5.62
CA PRO A 253 -28.15 3.60 5.87
C PRO A 253 -28.22 2.51 4.79
N GLY A 254 -28.58 1.29 5.18
CA GLY A 254 -28.86 0.28 4.16
C GLY A 254 -30.00 0.75 3.28
N ASP A 255 -29.97 0.41 1.99
CA ASP A 255 -31.07 0.67 1.07
C ASP A 255 -32.25 -0.18 1.54
N GLY A 256 -33.07 0.41 2.41
CA GLY A 256 -34.17 -0.27 3.03
C GLY A 256 -35.26 -0.60 2.00
N GLU A 257 -35.54 -1.88 1.88
CA GLU A 257 -36.93 -2.41 1.80
C GLU A 257 -37.82 -1.87 2.96
N SER A 258 -37.24 -1.18 3.96
CA SER A 258 -37.86 -0.78 5.22
C SER A 258 -38.55 0.60 5.25
N THR A 259 -39.05 1.11 4.14
CA THR A 259 -40.20 2.06 4.17
C THR A 259 -41.50 1.42 3.69
N ARG A 260 -41.46 0.27 3.00
CA ARG A 260 -42.69 -0.47 2.64
C ARG A 260 -43.13 -1.43 3.74
N GLU A 261 -42.22 -2.18 4.37
CA GLU A 261 -42.60 -3.09 5.46
C GLU A 261 -42.90 -2.39 6.79
N ARG A 262 -42.36 -1.19 7.02
CA ARG A 262 -42.73 -0.36 8.20
C ARG A 262 -44.10 0.30 8.07
N ALA A 263 -44.69 0.31 6.87
CA ALA A 263 -45.99 0.92 6.61
C ALA A 263 -47.17 -0.06 6.70
N GLY A 264 -46.94 -1.36 6.89
CA GLY A 264 -48.02 -2.34 7.06
C GLY A 264 -49.08 -2.27 5.95
N LEU A 265 -48.64 -2.27 4.69
CA LEU A 265 -49.47 -2.46 3.50
C LEU A 265 -49.01 -3.69 2.73
#